data_AF-A0A952B2G9-F1
#
_entry.id   AF-A0A952B2G9-F1
#
_cell.length_a   1.000
_cell.length_b   1.000
_cell.length_c   1.000
_cell.angle_alpha   90.00
_cell.angle_beta   90.00
_cell.angle_gamma   90.00
#
_symmetry.space_group_name_H-M   'P 1'
#
loop_
_entity.id
_entity.type
_entity.pdbx_description
1 polymer ?
#
loop_
_entity_poly.entity_id
_entity_poly.type
_entity_poly.pdbx_seq_one_letter_code
_entity_poly.pdbx_strand_id
1 'polypeptide(L)' 'MEISIESPTRIKMIPETEHEKESLEALWKIIIRCDQDSKVLCPIGAYIASKDDGASFAIQDQ' A
#
# COMPACT_ATOMS: atom_id res chain seq x y z
N MET A 1 9.75 7.65 4.57
CA MET A 1 9.60 6.44 3.74
C MET A 1 9.90 6.83 2.32
N GLU A 2 10.81 6.10 1.69
CA GLU A 2 11.13 6.25 0.26
C GLU A 2 10.32 5.25 -0.57
N ILE A 3 9.66 5.72 -1.62
CA ILE A 3 8.96 4.87 -2.60
C ILE A 3 9.72 4.94 -3.92
N SER A 4 10.31 3.82 -4.33
CA SER A 4 11.04 3.64 -5.58
C SER A 4 10.23 2.77 -6.55
N ILE A 5 9.90 3.29 -7.73
CA ILE A 5 9.24 2.53 -8.80
C ILE A 5 10.32 1.95 -9.71
N GLU A 6 10.69 0.70 -9.50
CA GLU A 6 11.75 0.04 -10.28
C GLU A 6 11.25 -0.41 -11.67
N SER A 7 9.96 -0.68 -11.81
CA SER A 7 9.35 -1.14 -13.07
C SER A 7 7.86 -0.82 -13.08
N PRO A 8 7.17 -0.85 -14.25
CA PRO A 8 5.72 -0.64 -14.33
C PRO A 8 4.91 -1.62 -13.46
N THR A 9 5.51 -2.75 -13.06
CA THR A 9 4.91 -3.77 -12.20
C THR A 9 5.65 -3.95 -10.87
N ARG A 10 6.67 -3.14 -10.57
CA ARG A 10 7.51 -3.31 -9.38
C ARG A 10 7.69 -1.99 -8.65
N ILE A 11 7.14 -1.95 -7.44
CA ILE A 11 7.28 -0.83 -6.51
C ILE A 11 8.04 -1.35 -5.30
N LYS A 12 9.03 -0.57 -4.85
CA LYS A 12 9.84 -0.84 -3.67
C LYS A 12 9.61 0.28 -2.67
N MET A 13 9.17 -0.09 -1.48
CA MET A 13 9.01 0.85 -0.35
C MET A 13 10.12 0.57 0.65
N ILE A 14 10.84 1.62 1.04
CA ILE A 14 11.96 1.56 1.97
C ILE A 14 11.59 2.42 3.18
N PRO A 15 11.30 1.81 4.34
CA PRO A 15 10.98 2.56 5.55
C PRO A 15 12.26 3.19 6.11
N GLU A 16 12.17 4.43 6.59
CA GLU A 16 13.33 5.16 7.13
C GLU A 16 13.31 5.19 8.67
N THR A 17 12.12 5.04 9.26
CA THR A 17 11.90 5.04 10.71
C THR A 17 11.33 3.71 11.21
N GLU A 18 11.43 3.45 12.52
CA GLU A 18 10.86 2.24 13.13
C GLU A 18 9.34 2.19 12.99
N HIS A 19 8.65 3.32 13.18
CA HIS A 19 7.21 3.43 13.00
C HIS A 19 6.76 3.07 11.57
N GLU A 20 7.53 3.48 10.56
CA GLU A 20 7.26 3.13 9.17
C GLU A 20 7.55 1.65 8.88
N LYS A 21 8.52 1.03 9.56
CA LYS A 21 8.76 -0.42 9.44
C LYS A 21 7.55 -1.20 9.95
N GLU A 22 7.02 -0.83 11.11
CA GLU A 22 5.81 -1.46 11.67
C GLU A 22 4.60 -1.28 10.74
N SER A 23 4.44 -0.07 10.19
CA SER A 23 3.37 0.24 9.24
C SER A 23 3.51 -0.56 7.93
N LEU A 24 4.72 -0.68 7.40
CA LEU A 24 5.01 -1.44 6.18
C LEU A 24 4.80 -2.94 6.40
N GLU A 25 5.19 -3.47 7.57
CA GLU A 25 4.94 -4.87 7.92
C GLU A 25 3.44 -5.17 8.02
N ALA A 26 2.66 -4.26 8.64
CA ALA A 26 1.22 -4.38 8.70
C ALA A 26 0.59 -4.37 7.29
N LEU A 27 1.02 -3.45 6.42
CA LEU A 27 0.60 -3.40 5.02
C LEU A 27 0.93 -4.71 4.29
N TRP A 28 2.13 -5.24 4.48
CA TRP A 28 2.57 -6.49 3.85
C TRP A 28 1.70 -7.69 4.27
N LYS A 29 1.37 -7.79 5.56
CA LYS A 29 0.45 -8.81 6.09
C LYS A 29 -0.95 -8.69 5.46
N ILE A 30 -1.44 -7.46 5.25
CA ILE A 30 -2.72 -7.21 4.57
C ILE A 30 -2.65 -7.71 3.12
N ILE A 31 -1.59 -7.40 2.38
CA ILE A 31 -1.43 -7.83 0.98
C ILE A 31 -1.39 -9.36 0.87
N ILE A 32 -0.60 -10.03 1.72
CA ILE A 32 -0.56 -11.51 1.75
C ILE A 32 -1.94 -12.08 2.06
N ARG A 33 -2.64 -11.49 3.04
CA ARG A 33 -3.98 -11.93 3.40
C ARG A 33 -4.96 -11.75 2.24
N CYS A 34 -4.85 -10.65 1.50
CA CYS A 34 -5.66 -10.41 0.31
C CYS A 34 -5.44 -11.51 -0.75
N ASP A 35 -4.19 -11.89 -1.00
CA ASP A 35 -3.86 -13.01 -1.89
C ASP A 35 -4.46 -14.35 -1.42
N GLN A 36 -4.38 -14.65 -0.12
CA GLN A 36 -4.92 -15.89 0.46
C GLN A 36 -6.44 -15.96 0.48
N ASP A 37 -7.11 -14.86 0.83
CA ASP A 37 -8.56 -14.78 1.00
C ASP A 37 -9.29 -14.42 -0.33
N SER A 38 -8.60 -14.36 -1.48
CA SER A 38 -9.14 -13.82 -2.75
C SER A 38 -9.82 -12.46 -2.54
N LYS A 39 -9.10 -11.55 -1.89
CA LYS A 39 -9.50 -10.15 -1.69
C LYS A 39 -8.55 -9.25 -2.46
N VAL A 40 -9.04 -8.07 -2.81
CA VAL A 40 -8.27 -7.07 -3.54
C VAL A 40 -8.26 -5.74 -2.79
N LEU A 41 -7.15 -5.01 -2.92
CA LEU A 41 -7.04 -3.63 -2.47
C LEU A 41 -7.59 -2.72 -3.58
N CYS A 42 -8.82 -2.25 -3.40
CA CYS A 42 -9.45 -1.29 -4.29
C CYS A 42 -9.09 0.14 -3.85
N PRO A 43 -8.50 0.97 -4.72
CA PRO A 43 -8.27 2.38 -4.40
C PRO A 43 -9.61 3.09 -4.15
N ILE A 44 -9.67 3.85 -3.06
CA ILE A 44 -10.84 4.65 -2.71
C ILE A 44 -10.63 6.05 -3.27
N GLY A 45 -11.43 6.40 -4.28
CA GLY A 45 -11.38 7.72 -4.90
C GLY A 45 -10.15 7.92 -5.79
N ALA A 46 -9.72 9.17 -5.94
CA ALA A 46 -8.53 9.55 -6.70
C ALA A 46 -7.57 10.28 -5.77
N TYR A 47 -6.37 9.74 -5.58
CA TYR A 47 -5.32 10.43 -4.82
C TYR A 47 -4.78 11.60 -5.63
N ILE A 48 -4.94 12.82 -5.10
CA ILE A 48 -4.36 14.04 -5.66
C ILE A 48 -3.40 14.60 -4.61
N ALA A 49 -2.09 14.50 -4.84
CA ALA A 49 -1.06 14.95 -3.89
C ALA A 49 -1.20 16.42 -3.43
N SER A 50 -1.89 17.27 -4.21
CA SER A 50 -2.17 18.67 -3.85
C SER A 50 -3.41 18.87 -2.98
N LYS A 51 -4.22 17.84 -2.75
CA LYS A 51 -5.51 17.92 -2.05
C LYS A 51 -5.67 16.87 -0.96
N ASP A 52 -5.09 15.69 -1.15
CA ASP A 52 -5.26 14.54 -0.28
C ASP A 52 -4.00 14.31 0.55
N ASP A 53 -4.19 14.04 1.83
CA ASP A 53 -3.12 13.76 2.79
C ASP A 53 -2.50 12.36 2.56
N GLY A 54 -3.22 11.47 1.88
CA GLY A 54 -2.74 10.13 1.54
C GLY A 54 -3.67 9.37 0.61
N ALA A 55 -3.12 8.33 -0.03
CA ALA A 55 -3.91 7.41 -0.84
C ALA A 55 -4.64 6.41 0.07
N SER A 56 -5.94 6.25 -0.12
CA SER A 56 -6.76 5.32 0.65
C SER A 56 -7.15 4.09 -0.17
N PHE A 57 -7.16 2.92 0.46
CA PHE A 57 -7.54 1.65 -0.17
C PHE A 57 -8.57 0.92 0.71
N ALA A 58 -9.59 0.34 0.07
CA ALA A 58 -10.55 -0.56 0.70
C ALA A 58 -10.15 -2.01 0.36
N ILE A 59 -10.23 -2.89 1.35
CA ILE A 59 -10.11 -4.34 1.12
C ILE A 59 -11.51 -4.85 0.78
N GLN A 60 -11.66 -5.46 -0.38
CA GLN A 60 -12.93 -6.02 -0.87
C GLN A 60 -12.72 -7.45 -1.37
N ASP A 61 -13.75 -8.29 -1.32
CA ASP A 61 -13.72 -9.60 -1.97
C ASP A 61 -13.58 -9.43 -3.50
N GLN A 62 -12.75 -10.29 -4.11
CA GLN A 62 -12.37 -10.24 -5.53
C GLN A 62 -13.48 -10.68 -6.48
#